data_AF-A0A929MTS9-F1
#
_entry.id   AF-A0A929MTS9-F1
#
_cell.length_a   1.000
_cell.length_b   1.000
_cell.length_c   1.000
_cell.angle_alpha   90.00
_cell.angle_beta   90.00
_cell.angle_gamma   90.00
#
_symmetry.space_group_name_H-M   'P 1'
#
loop_
_entity.id
_entity.type
_entity.pdbx_description
1 polymer ?
#
loop_
_entity_poly.entity_id
_entity_poly.type
_entity_poly.pdbx_seq_one_letter_code
_entity_poly.pdbx_strand_id
1 'polypeptide(L)'
;VLYYNIGGHPAFNVCQNDKDEFDGVYLSFQPQEMLRHIPLDLASGLIELNKARYQELSRMELSHKTFKKDALIYQIKPETELLLEDAQASIGLSYHGMTFVGIWSPYPAKAPFVCLEPWAGIADSSETSGQWPEKYQVIEVGPSNVSTHDYTLTFTKKN
;
A
#
# COMPACT_ATOMS: atom_id res chain seq x y z
N VAL A 1 24.26 12.67 8.54
CA VAL A 1 23.09 12.36 7.71
C VAL A 1 22.44 11.11 8.27
N LEU A 2 21.11 11.09 8.34
CA LEU A 2 20.31 9.91 8.66
C LEU A 2 19.64 9.40 7.38
N TYR A 3 19.82 8.10 7.11
CA TYR A 3 19.08 7.38 6.08
C TYR A 3 17.92 6.64 6.72
N TYR A 4 16.71 6.77 6.17
CA TYR A 4 15.55 6.10 6.72
C TYR A 4 14.46 5.87 5.68
N ASN A 5 13.54 4.97 6.03
CA ASN A 5 12.21 4.85 5.45
C ASN A 5 11.19 4.79 6.59
N ILE A 6 9.98 5.27 6.36
CA ILE A 6 8.91 5.29 7.35
C ILE A 6 7.58 5.02 6.68
N GLY A 7 6.63 4.41 7.40
CA GLY A 7 5.32 4.11 6.86
C GLY A 7 4.34 3.68 7.93
N GLY A 8 3.05 3.73 7.59
CA GLY A 8 1.97 3.17 8.38
C GLY A 8 1.64 1.73 7.96
N HIS A 9 1.02 0.96 8.85
CA HIS A 9 0.47 -0.37 8.55
C HIS A 9 -0.92 -0.58 9.19
N PRO A 10 -1.89 0.34 9.02
CA PRO A 10 -3.20 0.19 9.62
C PRO A 10 -4.02 -0.90 8.90
N ALA A 11 -4.63 -1.79 9.69
CA ALA A 11 -5.52 -2.84 9.23
C ALA A 11 -6.99 -2.47 9.50
N PHE A 12 -7.85 -2.63 8.51
CA PHE A 12 -9.26 -2.27 8.60
C PHE A 12 -10.16 -3.46 8.39
N ASN A 13 -11.08 -3.69 9.34
CA ASN A 13 -12.09 -4.73 9.19
C ASN A 13 -12.96 -4.46 7.96
N VAL A 14 -13.13 -5.48 7.13
CA VAL A 14 -14.06 -5.51 5.99
C VAL A 14 -15.04 -6.65 6.20
N CYS A 15 -16.21 -6.59 5.56
CA CYS A 15 -17.22 -7.65 5.61
C CYS A 15 -17.68 -7.95 7.04
N GLN A 16 -18.09 -6.93 7.80
CA GLN A 16 -18.39 -7.08 9.24
C GLN A 16 -19.48 -8.13 9.57
N ASN A 17 -20.29 -8.54 8.58
CA ASN A 17 -21.38 -9.50 8.75
C ASN A 17 -21.03 -10.93 8.29
N ASP A 18 -20.01 -11.13 7.46
CA ASP A 18 -19.57 -12.45 7.00
C ASP A 18 -18.03 -12.49 6.97
N LYS A 19 -17.44 -13.25 7.89
CA LYS A 19 -16.01 -13.18 8.19
C LYS A 19 -15.15 -14.03 7.25
N ASP A 20 -15.77 -14.90 6.46
CA ASP A 20 -15.05 -15.94 5.72
C ASP A 20 -14.84 -15.61 4.23
N GLU A 21 -15.47 -14.54 3.73
CA GLU A 21 -15.32 -14.09 2.34
C GLU A 21 -15.28 -12.56 2.21
N PHE A 22 -14.38 -12.07 1.35
CA PHE A 22 -14.37 -10.68 0.87
C PHE A 22 -15.51 -10.47 -0.13
N ASP A 23 -16.75 -10.48 0.35
CA ASP A 23 -17.92 -10.15 -0.46
C ASP A 23 -18.10 -8.63 -0.54
N GLY A 24 -18.15 -8.11 -1.77
CA GLY A 24 -18.37 -6.69 -2.04
C GLY A 24 -17.28 -5.75 -1.53
N VAL A 25 -16.03 -6.23 -1.37
CA VAL A 25 -14.89 -5.39 -0.98
C VAL A 25 -14.22 -4.79 -2.21
N TYR A 26 -14.12 -3.47 -2.25
CA TYR A 26 -13.52 -2.74 -3.37
C TYR A 26 -12.41 -1.80 -2.88
N LEU A 27 -11.38 -1.68 -3.71
CA LEU A 27 -10.37 -0.64 -3.60
C LEU A 27 -10.47 0.28 -4.81
N SER A 28 -10.55 1.59 -4.58
CA SER A 28 -10.52 2.58 -5.64
C SER A 28 -9.33 3.51 -5.51
N PHE A 29 -8.82 3.97 -6.65
CA PHE A 29 -7.80 5.01 -6.79
C PHE A 29 -8.45 6.22 -7.47
N GLN A 30 -8.33 7.39 -6.86
CA GLN A 30 -8.95 8.62 -7.35
C GLN A 30 -7.90 9.73 -7.49
N PRO A 31 -7.77 10.39 -8.66
CA PRO A 31 -8.46 10.07 -9.92
C PRO A 31 -8.02 8.72 -10.51
N GLN A 32 -8.71 8.24 -11.54
CA GLN A 32 -8.21 7.12 -12.35
C GLN A 32 -6.89 7.53 -13.00
N GLU A 33 -5.86 6.70 -12.86
CA GLU A 33 -4.54 7.00 -13.39
C GLU A 33 -3.65 5.77 -13.58
N MET A 34 -2.54 5.97 -14.30
CA MET A 34 -1.50 4.97 -14.50
C MET A 34 -0.54 4.96 -13.30
N LEU A 35 -0.64 3.93 -12.47
CA LEU A 35 0.25 3.73 -11.31
C LEU A 35 1.23 2.58 -11.58
N ARG A 36 2.46 2.72 -11.06
CA ARG A 36 3.50 1.70 -11.23
C ARG A 36 3.35 0.64 -10.14
N HIS A 37 2.89 -0.55 -10.52
CA HIS A 37 2.87 -1.73 -9.66
C HIS A 37 4.27 -2.32 -9.53
N ILE A 38 4.69 -2.62 -8.30
CA ILE A 38 5.99 -3.22 -7.98
C ILE A 38 5.74 -4.55 -7.27
N PRO A 39 5.92 -5.70 -7.95
CA PRO A 39 5.67 -6.99 -7.35
C PRO A 39 6.75 -7.40 -6.34
N LEU A 40 6.37 -8.29 -5.42
CA LEU A 40 7.28 -8.98 -4.49
C LEU A 40 7.61 -10.38 -5.01
N ASP A 41 8.84 -10.82 -4.73
CA ASP A 41 9.21 -12.23 -4.79
C ASP A 41 8.84 -12.93 -3.48
N LEU A 42 7.94 -13.91 -3.53
CA LEU A 42 7.43 -14.60 -2.35
C LEU A 42 8.50 -15.37 -1.55
N ALA A 43 9.56 -15.84 -2.22
CA ALA A 43 10.58 -16.65 -1.57
C ALA A 43 11.52 -15.79 -0.72
N SER A 44 11.86 -14.59 -1.22
CA SER A 44 12.81 -13.67 -0.57
C SER A 44 12.14 -12.53 0.19
N GLY A 45 10.90 -12.18 -0.13
CA GLY A 45 10.21 -10.98 0.37
C GLY A 45 10.75 -9.68 -0.23
N LEU A 46 11.61 -9.75 -1.25
CA LEU A 46 12.21 -8.58 -1.90
C LEU A 46 11.35 -8.07 -3.05
N ILE A 47 11.42 -6.77 -3.33
CA ILE A 47 10.74 -6.19 -4.49
C ILE A 47 11.46 -6.50 -5.81
N GLU A 48 10.70 -6.73 -6.87
CA GLU A 48 11.22 -7.06 -8.20
C GLU A 48 11.08 -5.85 -9.15
N LEU A 49 12.00 -4.90 -9.07
CA LEU A 49 11.96 -3.65 -9.83
C LEU A 49 11.95 -3.85 -11.35
N ASN A 50 12.65 -4.88 -11.85
CA ASN A 50 12.68 -5.26 -13.26
C ASN A 50 11.32 -5.77 -13.79
N LYS A 51 10.45 -6.26 -12.90
CA LYS A 51 9.09 -6.71 -13.20
C LYS A 51 8.04 -5.63 -12.92
N ALA A 52 8.42 -4.45 -12.45
CA ALA A 52 7.49 -3.35 -12.22
C ALA A 52 6.82 -2.90 -13.54
N ARG A 53 5.51 -2.65 -13.52
CA ARG A 53 4.72 -2.27 -14.70
C ARG A 53 3.69 -1.21 -14.33
N TYR A 54 3.40 -0.32 -15.26
CA TYR A 54 2.28 0.61 -15.09
C TYR A 54 0.96 -0.11 -15.36
N GLN A 55 -0.04 0.17 -14.53
CA GLN A 55 -1.41 -0.32 -14.65
C GLN A 55 -2.36 0.88 -14.57
N GLU A 56 -3.38 0.88 -15.40
CA GLU A 56 -4.48 1.83 -15.27
C GLU A 56 -5.38 1.36 -14.14
N LEU A 57 -5.49 2.15 -13.06
CA LEU A 57 -6.27 1.80 -11.89
C LEU A 57 -7.37 2.83 -11.67
N SER A 58 -8.57 2.33 -11.43
CA SER A 58 -9.74 3.12 -11.04
C SER A 58 -10.44 2.47 -9.87
N ARG A 59 -10.99 1.28 -10.07
CA ARG A 59 -11.64 0.47 -9.04
C ARG A 59 -11.37 -1.01 -9.29
N MET A 60 -11.01 -1.72 -8.24
CA MET A 60 -10.75 -3.16 -8.27
C MET A 60 -11.53 -3.86 -7.15
N GLU A 61 -12.04 -5.04 -7.46
CA GLU A 61 -12.62 -5.94 -6.47
C GLU A 61 -11.50 -6.70 -5.76
N LEU A 62 -11.56 -6.74 -4.43
CA LEU A 62 -10.61 -7.48 -3.60
C LEU A 62 -11.20 -8.84 -3.23
N SER A 63 -10.35 -9.86 -3.30
CA SER A 63 -10.63 -11.19 -2.75
C SER A 63 -9.41 -11.64 -1.96
N HIS A 64 -9.52 -12.66 -1.10
CA HIS A 64 -8.32 -13.22 -0.45
C HIS A 64 -7.26 -13.67 -1.46
N LYS A 65 -7.66 -14.18 -2.64
CA LYS A 65 -6.73 -14.60 -3.70
C LYS A 65 -5.99 -13.44 -4.35
N THR A 66 -6.46 -12.20 -4.19
CA THR A 66 -5.74 -11.00 -4.62
C THR A 66 -4.36 -10.95 -3.95
N PHE A 67 -4.26 -11.38 -2.69
CA PHE A 67 -3.02 -11.35 -1.88
C PHE A 67 -2.23 -12.66 -1.93
N LYS A 68 -2.53 -13.56 -2.88
CA LYS A 68 -1.79 -14.83 -3.04
C LYS A 68 -0.30 -14.64 -3.35
N LYS A 69 0.08 -13.46 -3.85
CA LYS A 69 1.45 -13.04 -4.16
C LYS A 69 1.94 -11.96 -3.20
N ASP A 70 1.42 -11.97 -1.98
CA ASP A 70 1.70 -10.97 -0.95
C ASP A 70 1.08 -9.59 -1.28
N ALA A 71 1.57 -8.54 -0.62
CA ALA A 71 1.08 -7.18 -0.75
C ALA A 71 1.08 -6.69 -2.22
N LEU A 72 0.02 -5.98 -2.59
CA LEU A 72 0.02 -5.16 -3.79
C LEU A 72 0.74 -3.86 -3.47
N ILE A 73 1.81 -3.54 -4.18
CA ILE A 73 2.57 -2.31 -3.95
C ILE A 73 2.46 -1.43 -5.18
N TYR A 74 1.98 -0.20 -4.98
CA TYR A 74 1.88 0.80 -6.03
C TYR A 74 2.70 2.03 -5.68
N GLN A 75 3.46 2.53 -6.65
CA GLN A 75 4.02 3.88 -6.59
C GLN A 75 2.92 4.88 -6.91
N ILE A 76 2.61 5.74 -5.95
CA ILE A 76 1.47 6.65 -5.97
C ILE A 76 1.91 8.09 -6.24
N LYS A 77 0.98 8.92 -6.70
CA LYS A 77 1.21 10.36 -6.88
C LYS A 77 0.66 11.16 -5.70
N PRO A 78 1.12 12.41 -5.50
CA PRO A 78 0.63 13.27 -4.41
C PRO A 78 -0.88 13.49 -4.42
N GLU A 79 -1.50 13.49 -5.60
CA GLU A 79 -2.94 13.71 -5.79
C GLU A 79 -3.79 12.44 -5.70
N THR A 80 -3.19 11.26 -5.64
CA THR A 80 -3.94 10.01 -5.59
C THR A 80 -4.56 9.83 -4.19
N GLU A 81 -5.84 9.56 -4.14
CA GLU A 81 -6.56 9.13 -2.94
C GLU A 81 -6.97 7.66 -3.09
N LEU A 82 -6.90 6.90 -2.00
CA LEU A 82 -7.39 5.53 -1.97
C LEU A 82 -8.70 5.45 -1.21
N LEU A 83 -9.61 4.61 -1.68
CA LEU A 83 -10.88 4.35 -1.02
C LEU A 83 -11.09 2.83 -0.91
N LEU A 84 -11.02 2.29 0.31
CA LEU A 84 -11.40 0.92 0.61
C LEU A 84 -12.86 0.90 1.05
N GLU A 85 -13.67 0.05 0.43
CA GLU A 85 -15.11 0.03 0.62
C GLU A 85 -15.63 -1.39 0.78
N ASP A 86 -16.64 -1.54 1.64
CA ASP A 86 -17.53 -2.70 1.61
C ASP A 86 -19.00 -2.22 1.51
N ALA A 87 -19.95 -3.13 1.75
CA ALA A 87 -21.38 -2.82 1.73
C ALA A 87 -21.81 -1.81 2.82
N GLN A 88 -21.06 -1.69 3.92
CA GLN A 88 -21.45 -0.92 5.11
C GLN A 88 -20.67 0.37 5.30
N ALA A 89 -19.43 0.44 4.83
CA ALA A 89 -18.55 1.57 5.09
C ALA A 89 -17.57 1.82 3.94
N SER A 90 -16.96 3.00 3.98
CA SER A 90 -15.78 3.35 3.21
C SER A 90 -14.71 3.98 4.09
N ILE A 91 -13.46 3.75 3.73
CA ILE A 91 -12.26 4.24 4.39
C ILE A 91 -11.41 4.92 3.32
N GLY A 92 -11.37 6.24 3.38
CA GLY A 92 -10.51 7.07 2.54
C GLY A 92 -9.13 7.20 3.14
N LEU A 93 -8.10 7.13 2.30
CA LEU A 93 -6.71 7.38 2.64
C LEU A 93 -6.17 8.49 1.73
N SER A 94 -5.79 9.60 2.35
CA SER A 94 -4.99 10.66 1.73
C SER A 94 -3.69 10.83 2.51
N TYR A 95 -2.67 11.39 1.87
CA TYR A 95 -1.32 11.42 2.44
C TYR A 95 -0.50 12.57 1.90
N HIS A 96 0.55 12.91 2.64
CA HIS A 96 1.55 13.88 2.24
C HIS A 96 2.94 13.35 2.60
N GLY A 97 3.88 13.49 1.66
CA GLY A 97 5.23 12.95 1.79
C GLY A 97 5.35 11.43 1.65
N MET A 98 4.33 10.73 1.14
CA MET A 98 4.36 9.29 0.88
C MET A 98 4.48 9.01 -0.62
N THR A 99 5.19 7.96 -1.00
CA THR A 99 5.48 7.63 -2.41
C THR A 99 5.01 6.24 -2.82
N PHE A 100 4.65 5.39 -1.84
CA PHE A 100 4.14 4.05 -2.07
C PHE A 100 2.95 3.77 -1.19
N VAL A 101 2.10 2.86 -1.65
CA VAL A 101 1.06 2.25 -0.84
C VAL A 101 1.14 0.74 -0.96
N GLY A 102 1.17 0.06 0.17
CA GLY A 102 0.94 -1.36 0.29
C GLY A 102 -0.55 -1.63 0.53
N ILE A 103 -1.11 -2.60 -0.17
CA ILE A 103 -2.43 -3.16 0.14
C ILE A 103 -2.25 -4.64 0.42
N TRP A 104 -2.67 -5.07 1.61
CA TRP A 104 -2.37 -6.41 2.08
C TRP A 104 -3.49 -7.02 2.92
N SER A 105 -3.60 -8.34 2.84
CA SER A 105 -4.35 -9.17 3.77
C SER A 105 -3.62 -10.52 3.81
N PRO A 106 -3.62 -11.25 4.93
CA PRO A 106 -2.94 -12.54 4.99
C PRO A 106 -3.50 -13.52 3.95
N TYR A 107 -2.63 -14.42 3.48
CA TYR A 107 -2.95 -15.54 2.60
C TYR A 107 -1.99 -16.70 2.90
N PRO A 108 -2.43 -17.98 2.92
CA PRO A 108 -3.76 -18.49 2.60
C PRO A 108 -4.77 -18.38 3.75
N ALA A 109 -4.36 -17.92 4.92
CA ALA A 109 -5.27 -17.64 6.02
C ALA A 109 -6.22 -16.52 5.63
N LYS A 110 -7.53 -16.77 5.66
CA LYS A 110 -8.54 -15.76 5.37
C LYS A 110 -8.77 -14.91 6.61
N ALA A 111 -8.43 -13.62 6.56
CA ALA A 111 -8.72 -12.67 7.63
C ALA A 111 -9.71 -11.59 7.15
N PRO A 112 -10.67 -11.16 7.97
CA PRO A 112 -11.70 -10.20 7.61
C PRO A 112 -11.19 -8.75 7.67
N PHE A 113 -9.96 -8.50 7.21
CA PHE A 113 -9.40 -7.15 7.16
C PHE A 113 -8.50 -6.96 5.95
N VAL A 114 -8.38 -5.69 5.53
CA VAL A 114 -7.41 -5.23 4.53
C VAL A 114 -6.58 -4.11 5.14
N CYS A 115 -5.26 -4.16 4.96
CA CYS A 115 -4.35 -3.09 5.29
C CYS A 115 -4.25 -2.08 4.14
N LEU A 116 -4.24 -0.79 4.48
CA LEU A 116 -3.86 0.29 3.56
C LEU A 116 -2.64 0.99 4.13
N GLU A 117 -1.50 0.84 3.47
CA GLU A 117 -0.21 1.07 4.09
C GLU A 117 0.56 2.19 3.36
N PRO A 118 0.38 3.46 3.74
CA PRO A 118 1.10 4.57 3.12
C PRO A 118 2.57 4.56 3.58
N TRP A 119 3.49 4.57 2.62
CA TRP A 119 4.92 4.46 2.86
C TRP A 119 5.73 5.57 2.18
N ALA A 120 6.69 6.11 2.92
CA ALA A 120 7.78 6.95 2.45
C ALA A 120 9.05 6.09 2.43
N GLY A 121 9.22 5.37 1.30
CA GLY A 121 10.19 4.30 1.15
C GLY A 121 9.54 2.96 0.81
N ILE A 122 10.36 1.93 0.62
CA ILE A 122 9.90 0.60 0.19
C ILE A 122 10.90 -0.48 0.63
N ALA A 123 10.47 -1.74 0.64
CA ALA A 123 11.35 -2.89 0.90
C ALA A 123 12.54 -2.95 -0.07
N ASP A 124 13.58 -3.69 0.32
CA ASP A 124 14.76 -3.88 -0.52
C ASP A 124 14.43 -4.64 -1.80
N SER A 125 15.13 -4.31 -2.88
CA SER A 125 15.08 -5.08 -4.11
C SER A 125 16.09 -6.23 -4.10
N SER A 126 15.93 -7.19 -5.01
CA SER A 126 16.92 -8.24 -5.27
C SER A 126 18.30 -7.72 -5.71
N GLU A 127 18.39 -6.43 -6.06
CA GLU A 127 19.63 -5.77 -6.52
C GLU A 127 20.28 -4.94 -5.39
N THR A 128 19.75 -5.01 -4.16
CA THR A 128 20.30 -4.27 -3.01
C THR A 128 21.75 -4.67 -2.71
N SER A 129 22.59 -3.68 -2.42
CA SER A 129 23.94 -3.91 -1.86
C SER A 129 23.92 -4.08 -0.34
N GLY A 130 22.76 -3.87 0.30
CA GLY A 130 22.62 -3.78 1.75
C GLY A 130 23.17 -2.48 2.35
N GLN A 131 23.70 -1.56 1.54
CA GLN A 131 24.19 -0.26 2.00
C GLN A 131 23.07 0.78 1.91
N TRP A 132 22.78 1.44 3.03
CA TRP A 132 21.72 2.44 3.12
C TRP A 132 21.76 3.54 2.05
N PRO A 133 22.92 4.16 1.72
CA PRO A 133 22.96 5.20 0.70
C PRO A 133 22.58 4.73 -0.71
N GLU A 134 22.65 3.42 -0.96
CA GLU A 134 22.36 2.80 -2.26
C GLU A 134 20.97 2.15 -2.30
N LYS A 135 20.29 2.06 -1.15
CA LYS A 135 18.97 1.47 -1.04
C LYS A 135 17.97 2.25 -1.91
N TYR A 136 17.23 1.52 -2.73
CA TYR A 136 16.19 2.09 -3.58
C TYR A 136 15.15 2.86 -2.74
N GLN A 137 14.94 4.14 -3.07
CA GLN A 137 13.99 5.03 -2.40
C GLN A 137 14.28 5.25 -0.91
N VAL A 138 15.55 5.18 -0.50
CA VAL A 138 15.99 5.68 0.80
C VAL A 138 15.76 7.19 0.90
N ILE A 139 15.36 7.67 2.07
CA ILE A 139 15.25 9.10 2.36
C ILE A 139 16.46 9.53 3.15
N GLU A 140 17.03 10.68 2.78
CA GLU A 140 18.17 11.29 3.44
C GLU A 140 17.73 12.55 4.21
N VAL A 141 18.06 12.63 5.50
CA VAL A 141 17.87 13.86 6.28
C VAL A 141 19.19 14.31 6.91
N GLY A 142 19.53 15.58 6.66
CA GLY A 142 20.72 16.23 7.21
C GLY A 142 20.61 16.50 8.71
N PRO A 143 21.73 16.72 9.41
CA PRO A 143 21.70 17.17 10.81
C PRO A 143 20.80 18.41 10.96
N SER A 144 19.96 18.41 12.00
CA SER A 144 19.01 19.49 12.33
C SER A 144 17.87 19.74 11.32
N ASN A 145 17.78 18.97 10.23
CA ASN A 145 16.65 19.05 9.30
C ASN A 145 15.47 18.19 9.79
N VAL A 146 14.26 18.60 9.40
CA VAL A 146 13.02 17.88 9.66
C VAL A 146 12.42 17.45 8.33
N SER A 147 12.02 16.18 8.24
CA SER A 147 11.17 15.68 7.16
C SER A 147 9.85 15.23 7.76
N THR A 148 8.75 15.62 7.12
CA THR A 148 7.38 15.35 7.59
C THR A 148 6.70 14.40 6.62
N HIS A 149 6.09 13.36 7.18
CA HIS A 149 5.26 12.41 6.46
C HIS A 149 3.99 12.22 7.26
N ASP A 150 2.84 12.35 6.60
CA ASP A 150 1.55 12.27 7.26
C ASP A 150 0.53 11.60 6.36
N TYR A 151 -0.50 11.01 6.97
CA TYR A 151 -1.65 10.45 6.28
C TYR A 151 -2.91 10.65 7.11
N THR A 152 -4.03 10.78 6.42
CA THR A 152 -5.35 10.97 7.01
C THR A 152 -6.24 9.81 6.59
N LEU A 153 -6.96 9.28 7.57
CA LEU A 153 -7.98 8.25 7.38
C LEU A 153 -9.36 8.85 7.61
N THR A 154 -10.24 8.73 6.63
CA THR A 154 -11.62 9.21 6.71
C THR A 154 -12.56 8.02 6.71
N PHE A 155 -13.33 7.85 7.77
CA PHE A 155 -14.28 6.75 7.94
C PHE A 155 -15.69 7.24 7.66
N THR A 156 -16.37 6.60 6.70
CA THR A 156 -17.75 6.93 6.33
C THR A 156 -18.62 5.70 6.42
N LYS A 157 -19.75 5.79 7.13
CA LYS A 157 -20.76 4.74 7.17
C LYS A 157 -21.75 4.94 6.01
N LYS A 158 -22.07 3.87 5.29
CA LYS A 158 -23.12 3.84 4.26
C LYS A 158 -24.48 3.67 4.95
N ASN A 159 -25.45 4.50 4.56
CA ASN A 159 -26.81 4.49 5.08
C ASN A 159 -27.64 3.36 4.51
#